data_AF-A0A158QQ29-F1
#
_entry.id   AF-A0A158QQ29-F1
#
_cell.length_a   1.000
_cell.length_b   1.000
_cell.length_c   1.000
_cell.angle_alpha   90.00
_cell.angle_beta   90.00
_cell.angle_gamma   90.00
#
_symmetry.space_group_name_H-M   'P 1'
#
loop_
_entity.id
_entity.type
_entity.pdbx_description
1 polymer ?
#
loop_
_entity_poly.entity_id
_entity_poly.type
_entity_poly.pdbx_seq_one_letter_code
_entity_poly.pdbx_strand_id
1 'polypeptide(L)'
;MLTFNDNKAGMAGLDKERISKIIESNTSGNYSNFSKKQQDRINEKTESIKKRLQAVSPVEWSRAEKEMDELAARLECHRDLRRDCVHIDMDAYFAAVEMRDDPSLRTVPMAVGSLSMLSTSNYLARRFGVRAAMPGFIAKKLCPQLKLVHGNFSNKRSFQVFRAIFAEYDEDLSMGSLDEAYLDITDYVKARTEPSKKTFFPLLRRYGGECICKLPLMTEQDLSPSMTESCKKCGKDRKVFEDNVEFGVGRAEVNTALPLRI
;
A
#
# COMPACT_ATOMS: atom_id res chain seq x y z
N MET A 1 20.57 -3.54 0.24
CA MET A 1 20.66 -4.88 -0.36
C MET A 1 20.54 -4.72 -1.86
N LEU A 2 21.51 -5.19 -2.64
CA LEU A 2 21.52 -5.04 -4.11
C LEU A 2 20.59 -6.01 -4.83
N THR A 3 20.20 -7.08 -4.15
CA THR A 3 19.27 -8.07 -4.70
C THR A 3 17.91 -7.44 -4.86
N PHE A 4 17.43 -7.39 -6.10
CA PHE A 4 16.07 -7.01 -6.40
C PHE A 4 15.11 -8.07 -5.82
N ASN A 5 14.10 -7.61 -5.08
CA ASN A 5 12.94 -8.44 -4.75
C ASN A 5 11.67 -7.81 -5.34
N ASP A 6 10.66 -8.63 -5.54
CA ASP A 6 9.36 -8.28 -6.10
C ASP A 6 8.23 -8.42 -5.09
N ASN A 7 8.56 -8.49 -3.79
CA ASN A 7 7.62 -8.64 -2.67
C ASN A 7 6.75 -7.40 -2.42
N LYS A 8 6.50 -6.56 -3.43
CA LYS A 8 5.69 -5.36 -3.35
C LYS A 8 4.51 -5.46 -4.31
N ALA A 9 3.35 -4.97 -3.89
CA ALA A 9 2.14 -4.98 -4.69
C ALA A 9 2.37 -4.39 -6.10
N GLY A 10 1.88 -5.08 -7.13
CA GLY A 10 2.04 -4.66 -8.53
C GLY A 10 3.41 -4.96 -9.15
N MET A 11 4.22 -5.83 -8.55
CA MET A 11 5.53 -6.25 -9.07
C MET A 11 5.63 -7.76 -9.37
N ALA A 12 4.53 -8.49 -9.31
CA ALA A 12 4.52 -9.92 -9.62
C ALA A 12 4.84 -10.18 -11.11
N GLY A 13 5.57 -11.26 -11.40
CA GLY A 13 5.84 -11.73 -12.76
C GLY A 13 6.94 -10.99 -13.51
N LEU A 14 7.77 -10.20 -12.82
CA LEU A 14 8.89 -9.47 -13.43
C LEU A 14 10.10 -10.37 -13.68
N ASP A 15 10.83 -10.08 -14.75
CA ASP A 15 12.13 -10.69 -15.05
C ASP A 15 13.19 -10.17 -14.06
N LYS A 16 13.33 -10.88 -12.94
CA LYS A 16 14.24 -10.53 -11.85
C LYS A 16 15.70 -10.56 -12.29
N GLU A 17 16.06 -11.45 -13.22
CA GLU A 17 17.44 -11.60 -13.68
C GLU A 17 17.84 -10.38 -14.50
N ARG A 18 17.02 -9.98 -15.47
CA ARG A 18 17.26 -8.77 -16.26
C ARG A 18 17.33 -7.53 -15.39
N ILE A 19 16.39 -7.37 -14.46
CA ILE A 19 16.34 -6.21 -13.56
C ILE A 19 17.60 -6.17 -12.67
N SER A 20 17.99 -7.32 -12.09
CA SER A 20 19.18 -7.42 -11.25
C SER A 20 20.45 -7.08 -12.03
N LYS A 21 20.62 -7.59 -13.25
CA LYS A 21 21.76 -7.24 -14.12
C LYS A 21 21.88 -5.74 -14.37
N ILE A 22 20.76 -5.05 -14.61
CA ILE A 22 20.75 -3.59 -14.81
C ILE A 22 21.14 -2.88 -13.51
N ILE A 23 20.60 -3.29 -12.37
CA ILE A 23 20.94 -2.70 -11.06
C ILE A 23 22.43 -2.87 -10.77
N GLU A 24 22.96 -4.08 -10.94
CA GLU A 24 24.37 -4.40 -10.69
C GLU A 24 25.30 -3.59 -11.60
N SER A 25 25.00 -3.55 -12.90
CA SER A 25 25.81 -2.80 -13.89
C SER A 25 25.83 -1.29 -13.66
N ASN A 26 24.85 -0.76 -12.92
CA ASN A 26 24.74 0.67 -12.60
C ASN A 26 25.02 0.97 -11.12
N THR A 27 25.53 -0.01 -10.37
CA THR A 27 25.91 0.19 -8.96
C THR A 27 27.40 0.48 -8.86
N SER A 28 27.78 1.48 -8.06
CA SER A 28 29.19 1.80 -7.85
C SER A 28 29.93 0.71 -7.06
N GLY A 29 31.21 0.50 -7.38
CA GLY A 29 32.05 -0.48 -6.67
C GLY A 29 32.09 -0.25 -5.15
N ASN A 30 32.07 1.02 -4.71
CA ASN A 30 32.02 1.38 -3.28
C ASN A 30 30.74 0.86 -2.60
N TYR A 31 29.57 1.06 -3.23
CA TYR A 31 28.31 0.57 -2.67
C TYR A 31 28.20 -0.96 -2.78
N SER A 32 28.70 -1.57 -3.85
CA SER A 32 28.81 -3.03 -3.97
C SER A 32 29.64 -3.63 -2.85
N ASN A 33 30.81 -3.05 -2.55
CA ASN A 33 31.66 -3.48 -1.44
C ASN A 33 30.97 -3.28 -0.08
N PHE A 34 30.27 -2.16 0.11
CA PHE A 34 29.47 -1.93 1.32
C PHE A 34 28.36 -2.98 1.49
N SER A 35 27.58 -3.24 0.44
CA SER A 35 26.51 -4.24 0.47
C SER A 35 27.06 -5.65 0.71
N LYS A 36 28.22 -5.99 0.13
CA LYS A 36 28.90 -7.26 0.38
C LYS A 36 29.32 -7.41 1.84
N LYS A 37 29.95 -6.39 2.43
CA LYS A 37 30.30 -6.40 3.87
C LYS A 37 29.08 -6.58 4.78
N GLN A 38 27.93 -5.98 4.44
CA GLN A 38 26.69 -6.19 5.19
C GLN A 38 26.20 -7.64 5.06
N GLN A 39 26.27 -8.20 3.86
CA GLN A 39 25.89 -9.59 3.61
C GLN A 39 26.82 -10.56 4.35
N ASP A 40 28.12 -10.31 4.37
CA ASP A 40 29.10 -11.12 5.08
C ASP A 40 28.80 -11.16 6.59
N ARG A 41 28.46 -10.02 7.20
CA ARG A 41 28.02 -9.96 8.61
C ARG A 41 26.76 -10.78 8.89
N ILE A 42 25.79 -10.74 7.98
CA ILE A 42 24.56 -11.55 8.08
C ILE A 42 24.90 -13.04 7.98
N ASN A 43 25.79 -13.40 7.05
CA ASN A 43 26.23 -14.78 6.84
C ASN A 43 26.99 -15.29 8.07
N GLU A 44 27.93 -14.53 8.62
CA GLU A 44 28.66 -14.85 9.85
C GLU A 44 27.71 -15.08 11.03
N LYS A 45 26.72 -14.19 11.22
CA LYS A 45 25.70 -14.34 12.26
C LYS A 45 24.85 -15.59 12.05
N THR A 46 24.49 -15.88 10.80
CA THR A 46 23.70 -17.07 10.43
C THR A 46 24.48 -18.35 10.74
N GLU A 47 25.75 -18.42 10.37
CA GLU A 47 26.62 -19.56 10.66
C GLU A 47 26.86 -19.73 12.16
N SER A 48 27.02 -18.63 12.91
CA SER A 48 27.10 -18.68 14.38
C SER A 48 25.84 -19.27 15.01
N ILE A 49 24.65 -18.85 14.54
CA ILE A 49 23.38 -19.41 15.01
C ILE A 49 23.26 -20.89 14.65
N LYS A 50 23.60 -21.29 13.42
CA LYS A 50 23.58 -22.71 13.00
C LYS A 50 24.51 -23.58 13.86
N LYS A 51 25.74 -23.12 14.13
CA LYS A 51 26.68 -23.83 15.00
C LYS A 51 26.12 -24.00 16.41
N ARG A 52 25.51 -22.95 16.97
CA ARG A 52 24.83 -23.03 18.27
C ARG A 52 23.71 -24.07 18.25
N LEU A 53 22.88 -24.08 17.20
CA LEU A 53 21.78 -25.05 17.05
C LEU A 53 22.30 -26.50 16.94
N GLN A 54 23.42 -26.72 16.26
CA GLN A 54 24.06 -28.05 16.14
C GLN A 54 24.64 -28.54 17.47
N ALA A 55 25.00 -27.65 18.38
CA ALA A 55 25.56 -27.98 19.68
C ALA A 55 24.48 -28.28 20.75
N VAL A 56 23.19 -28.03 20.45
CA VAL A 56 22.09 -28.29 21.39
C VAL A 56 21.84 -29.79 21.49
N SER A 57 21.84 -30.32 22.71
CA SER A 57 21.58 -31.73 22.98
C SER A 57 20.10 -32.10 22.80
N PRO A 58 19.77 -33.38 22.57
CA PRO A 58 18.37 -33.83 22.49
C PRO A 58 17.54 -33.50 23.75
N VAL A 59 18.17 -33.48 24.93
CA VAL A 59 17.50 -33.14 26.20
C VAL A 59 17.18 -31.65 26.27
N GLU A 60 18.10 -30.79 25.86
CA GLU A 60 17.86 -29.34 25.78
C GLU A 60 16.77 -29.02 24.74
N TRP A 61 16.79 -29.71 23.59
CA TRP A 61 15.74 -29.59 22.57
C TRP A 61 14.37 -29.97 23.13
N SER A 62 14.24 -31.14 23.75
CA SER A 62 12.98 -31.61 24.32
C SER A 62 12.47 -30.69 25.43
N ARG A 63 13.38 -30.14 26.26
CA ARG A 63 13.03 -29.14 27.26
C ARG A 63 12.51 -27.84 26.62
N ALA A 64 13.21 -27.31 25.62
CA ALA A 64 12.83 -26.09 24.94
C ALA A 64 11.49 -26.24 24.21
N GLU A 65 11.25 -27.39 23.55
CA GLU A 65 9.99 -27.72 22.92
C GLU A 65 8.84 -27.70 23.94
N LYS A 66 9.01 -28.37 25.08
CA LYS A 66 8.02 -28.35 26.17
C LYS A 66 7.75 -26.92 26.69
N GLU A 67 8.79 -26.12 26.92
CA GLU A 67 8.63 -24.73 27.36
C GLU A 67 7.89 -23.88 26.30
N MET A 68 8.13 -24.13 25.01
CA MET A 68 7.43 -23.44 23.92
C MET A 68 6.00 -23.91 23.72
N ASP A 69 5.70 -25.19 23.92
CA ASP A 69 4.33 -25.72 23.89
C ASP A 69 3.49 -25.16 25.04
N GLU A 70 4.06 -25.07 26.25
CA GLU A 70 3.39 -24.44 27.39
C GLU A 70 3.12 -22.95 27.13
N LEU A 71 4.07 -22.24 26.51
CA LEU A 71 3.89 -20.86 26.09
C LEU A 71 2.80 -20.73 25.01
N ALA A 72 2.83 -21.59 23.99
CA ALA A 72 1.86 -21.57 22.90
C ALA A 72 0.45 -21.88 23.40
N ALA A 73 0.29 -22.89 24.25
CA ALA A 73 -0.99 -23.22 24.89
C ALA A 73 -1.52 -22.05 25.72
N ARG A 74 -0.64 -21.35 26.45
CA ARG A 74 -1.02 -20.14 27.18
C ARG A 74 -1.46 -19.01 26.25
N LEU A 75 -0.74 -18.75 25.16
CA LEU A 75 -1.12 -17.72 24.19
C LEU A 75 -2.44 -18.05 23.50
N GLU A 76 -2.66 -19.32 23.12
CA GLU A 76 -3.89 -19.78 22.49
C GLU A 76 -5.10 -19.64 23.42
N CYS A 77 -4.95 -19.99 24.70
CA CYS A 77 -5.99 -19.81 25.71
C CYS A 77 -6.42 -18.34 25.89
N HIS A 78 -5.56 -17.38 25.54
CA HIS A 78 -5.84 -15.94 25.62
C HIS A 78 -6.13 -15.30 24.24
N ARG A 79 -6.29 -16.11 23.18
CA ARG A 79 -6.62 -15.59 21.84
C ARG A 79 -8.01 -14.93 21.88
N ASP A 80 -8.07 -13.64 21.59
CA ASP A 80 -9.32 -12.88 21.48
C ASP A 80 -9.71 -12.66 20.02
N LEU A 81 -10.83 -13.25 19.59
CA LEU A 81 -11.39 -13.10 18.24
C LEU A 81 -12.63 -12.21 18.20
N ARG A 82 -12.89 -11.44 19.26
CA ARG A 82 -14.08 -10.58 19.36
C ARG A 82 -13.87 -9.20 18.74
N ARG A 83 -12.62 -8.84 18.42
CA ARG A 83 -12.24 -7.54 17.88
C ARG A 83 -12.28 -7.53 16.36
N ASP A 84 -12.87 -6.48 15.80
CA ASP A 84 -12.88 -6.17 14.38
C ASP A 84 -11.82 -5.09 14.12
N CYS A 85 -10.58 -5.51 13.86
CA CYS A 85 -9.46 -4.59 13.60
C CYS A 85 -9.23 -4.41 12.10
N VAL A 86 -9.07 -3.17 11.67
CA VAL A 86 -8.83 -2.80 10.26
C VAL A 86 -7.48 -2.12 10.14
N HIS A 87 -6.69 -2.56 9.17
CA HIS A 87 -5.48 -1.88 8.73
C HIS A 87 -5.74 -1.26 7.35
N ILE A 88 -5.48 0.04 7.23
CA ILE A 88 -5.64 0.81 6.01
C ILE A 88 -4.24 1.23 5.54
N ASP A 89 -3.92 0.98 4.28
CA ASP A 89 -2.68 1.38 3.62
C ASP A 89 -3.05 2.03 2.27
N MET A 90 -2.69 3.29 2.08
CA MET A 90 -3.03 4.01 0.85
C MET A 90 -2.15 3.61 -0.33
N ASP A 91 -2.79 3.23 -1.42
CA ASP A 91 -2.14 2.80 -2.66
C ASP A 91 -1.17 3.83 -3.23
N ALA A 92 0.13 3.53 -3.15
CA ALA A 92 1.20 4.34 -3.72
C ALA A 92 1.10 5.83 -3.33
N TYR A 93 0.77 6.11 -2.06
CA TYR A 93 0.36 7.40 -1.52
C TYR A 93 0.95 8.65 -2.20
N PHE A 94 2.26 8.89 -2.11
CA PHE A 94 2.85 10.10 -2.70
C PHE A 94 2.67 10.17 -4.22
N ALA A 95 2.79 9.06 -4.95
CA ALA A 95 2.53 9.03 -6.39
C ALA A 95 1.05 9.29 -6.68
N ALA A 96 0.13 8.76 -5.87
CA ALA A 96 -1.31 8.99 -6.01
C ALA A 96 -1.67 10.47 -5.78
N VAL A 97 -1.06 11.13 -4.80
CA VAL A 97 -1.23 12.56 -4.54
C VAL A 97 -0.76 13.40 -5.73
N GLU A 98 0.44 13.13 -6.26
CA GLU A 98 0.94 13.85 -7.44
C GLU A 98 0.05 13.60 -8.68
N MET A 99 -0.42 12.37 -8.88
CA MET A 99 -1.38 12.03 -9.97
C MET A 99 -2.76 12.68 -9.79
N ARG A 100 -3.19 12.93 -8.55
CA ARG A 100 -4.43 13.66 -8.25
C ARG A 100 -4.32 15.12 -8.71
N ASP A 101 -3.17 15.72 -8.42
CA ASP A 101 -2.92 17.14 -8.63
C ASP A 101 -2.54 17.42 -10.10
N ASP A 102 -1.75 16.54 -10.72
CA ASP A 102 -1.48 16.51 -12.18
C ASP A 102 -2.01 15.21 -12.82
N PRO A 103 -3.22 15.24 -13.43
CA PRO A 103 -3.79 14.09 -14.11
C PRO A 103 -2.97 13.53 -15.28
N SER A 104 -2.04 14.30 -15.86
CA SER A 104 -1.18 13.84 -16.96
C SER A 104 -0.19 12.75 -16.53
N LEU A 105 0.02 12.59 -15.22
CA LEU A 105 0.89 11.57 -14.63
C LEU A 105 0.23 10.20 -14.53
N ARG A 106 -1.10 10.10 -14.67
CA ARG A 106 -1.87 8.85 -14.48
C ARG A 106 -1.62 7.81 -15.56
N THR A 107 -1.25 8.22 -16.76
CA THR A 107 -1.09 7.35 -17.94
C THR A 107 0.35 7.02 -18.28
N VAL A 108 1.30 7.49 -17.46
CA VAL A 108 2.74 7.32 -17.70
C VAL A 108 3.42 6.71 -16.49
N PRO A 109 4.50 5.92 -16.66
CA PRO A 109 5.28 5.46 -15.53
C PRO A 109 5.91 6.67 -14.83
N MET A 110 5.66 6.82 -13.53
CA MET A 110 6.21 7.91 -12.74
C MET A 110 6.67 7.46 -11.36
N ALA A 111 7.61 8.21 -10.79
CA ALA A 111 8.07 8.02 -9.41
C ALA A 111 8.28 9.37 -8.70
N VAL A 112 8.07 9.35 -7.38
CA VAL A 112 8.28 10.51 -6.51
C VAL A 112 9.65 10.39 -5.84
N GLY A 113 10.45 11.45 -5.91
CA GLY A 113 11.78 11.54 -5.33
C GLY A 113 12.75 12.28 -6.24
N SER A 114 14.02 11.92 -6.15
CA SER A 114 15.09 12.53 -6.95
C SER A 114 15.91 11.47 -7.69
N LEU A 115 16.90 11.91 -8.47
CA LEU A 115 17.89 11.00 -9.05
C LEU A 115 18.64 10.19 -8.00
N SER A 116 18.80 10.73 -6.79
CA SER A 116 19.51 10.07 -5.69
C SER A 116 18.68 8.96 -5.05
N MET A 117 17.39 9.21 -4.82
CA MET A 117 16.52 8.24 -4.14
C MET A 117 15.04 8.46 -4.46
N LEU A 118 14.32 7.36 -4.69
CA LEU A 118 12.88 7.35 -4.87
C LEU A 118 12.15 7.03 -3.55
N SER A 119 11.14 7.85 -3.24
CA SER A 119 10.21 7.61 -2.14
C SER A 119 9.18 6.55 -2.50
N THR A 120 8.57 6.67 -3.69
CA THR A 120 7.61 5.68 -4.20
C THR A 120 7.47 5.76 -5.72
N SER A 121 6.73 4.83 -6.31
CA SER A 121 6.43 4.76 -7.74
C SER A 121 4.96 4.35 -7.97
N ASN A 122 4.38 4.83 -9.08
CA ASN A 122 3.05 4.38 -9.48
C ASN A 122 3.10 2.94 -10.01
N TYR A 123 1.93 2.29 -10.07
CA TYR A 123 1.81 0.91 -10.52
C TYR A 123 2.32 0.68 -11.95
N LEU A 124 2.24 1.70 -12.83
CA LEU A 124 2.80 1.62 -14.18
C LEU A 124 4.34 1.50 -14.16
N ALA A 125 5.03 2.27 -13.32
CA ALA A 125 6.47 2.19 -13.16
C ALA A 125 6.92 0.90 -12.46
N ARG A 126 6.11 0.37 -11.53
CA ARG A 126 6.39 -0.92 -10.86
C ARG A 126 6.53 -2.08 -11.83
N ARG A 127 5.82 -2.06 -12.96
CA ARG A 127 5.94 -3.06 -14.05
C ARG A 127 7.32 -3.09 -14.73
N PHE A 128 8.14 -2.07 -14.51
CA PHE A 128 9.53 -2.02 -14.99
C PHE A 128 10.55 -2.36 -13.90
N GLY A 129 10.09 -2.74 -12.69
CA GLY A 129 10.95 -2.95 -11.53
C GLY A 129 11.23 -1.68 -10.72
N VAL A 130 10.69 -0.51 -11.11
CA VAL A 130 10.92 0.73 -10.37
C VAL A 130 10.13 0.72 -9.06
N ARG A 131 10.83 0.86 -7.93
CA ARG A 131 10.27 0.77 -6.57
C ARG A 131 10.81 1.82 -5.61
N ALA A 132 10.15 1.95 -4.47
CA ALA A 132 10.63 2.73 -3.33
C ALA A 132 12.04 2.27 -2.89
N ALA A 133 12.83 3.21 -2.34
CA ALA A 133 14.22 3.02 -1.91
C ALA A 133 15.20 2.62 -3.04
N MET A 134 14.80 2.78 -4.30
CA MET A 134 15.69 2.65 -5.45
C MET A 134 16.27 4.03 -5.82
N PRO A 135 17.56 4.14 -6.19
CA PRO A 135 18.09 5.38 -6.75
C PRO A 135 17.40 5.74 -8.08
N GLY A 136 17.01 6.99 -8.25
CA GLY A 136 16.30 7.46 -9.45
C GLY A 136 17.11 7.30 -10.74
N PHE A 137 18.44 7.41 -10.67
CA PHE A 137 19.29 7.16 -11.84
C PHE A 137 19.25 5.69 -12.30
N ILE A 138 19.12 4.73 -11.39
CA ILE A 138 18.94 3.30 -11.72
C ILE A 138 17.53 3.08 -12.28
N ALA A 139 16.52 3.69 -11.66
CA ALA A 139 15.14 3.59 -12.12
C ALA A 139 14.96 4.10 -13.56
N LYS A 140 15.68 5.16 -13.94
CA LYS A 140 15.74 5.67 -15.33
C LYS A 140 16.38 4.69 -16.31
N LYS A 141 17.28 3.82 -15.87
CA LYS A 141 17.85 2.74 -16.72
C LYS A 141 16.86 1.59 -16.91
N LEU A 142 16.07 1.27 -15.88
CA LEU A 142 14.99 0.29 -15.97
C LEU A 142 13.83 0.79 -16.84
N CYS A 143 13.50 2.07 -16.73
CA CYS A 143 12.40 2.71 -17.44
C CYS A 143 12.86 4.08 -17.99
N PRO A 144 13.40 4.15 -19.22
CA PRO A 144 13.89 5.41 -19.82
C PRO A 144 12.83 6.53 -19.87
N GLN A 145 11.58 6.14 -20.10
CA GLN A 145 10.41 7.03 -20.15
C GLN A 145 9.85 7.41 -18.77
N LEU A 146 10.49 7.01 -17.67
CA LEU A 146 10.02 7.30 -16.30
C LEU A 146 9.95 8.80 -16.05
N LYS A 147 8.81 9.33 -15.63
CA LYS A 147 8.72 10.71 -15.14
C LYS A 147 9.12 10.76 -13.66
N LEU A 148 10.13 11.57 -13.33
CA LEU A 148 10.52 11.83 -11.94
C LEU A 148 9.87 13.12 -11.47
N VAL A 149 9.20 13.05 -10.32
CA VAL A 149 8.50 14.19 -9.69
C VAL A 149 9.12 14.38 -8.31
N HIS A 150 9.45 15.62 -7.93
CA HIS A 150 10.14 15.89 -6.67
C HIS A 150 9.31 15.52 -5.43
N GLY A 151 7.99 15.62 -5.51
CA GLY A 151 7.05 15.35 -4.42
C GLY A 151 6.84 16.55 -3.51
N ASN A 152 5.58 16.84 -3.17
CA ASN A 152 5.24 17.85 -2.20
C ASN A 152 5.03 17.26 -0.79
N PHE A 153 6.13 16.97 -0.09
CA PHE A 153 6.10 16.33 1.24
C PHE A 153 5.53 17.21 2.36
N SER A 154 5.46 18.53 2.17
CA SER A 154 4.87 19.46 3.16
C SER A 154 3.35 19.49 3.09
N ASN A 155 2.75 19.05 1.99
CA ASN A 155 1.31 19.00 1.82
C ASN A 155 0.69 17.84 2.61
N LYS A 156 0.18 18.15 3.81
CA LYS A 156 -0.54 17.19 4.66
C LYS A 156 -2.05 17.22 4.47
N ARG A 157 -2.58 17.89 3.44
CA ARG A 157 -4.03 18.07 3.27
C ARG A 157 -4.76 16.75 3.10
N SER A 158 -4.22 15.83 2.30
CA SER A 158 -4.78 14.47 2.14
C SER A 158 -4.79 13.72 3.47
N PHE A 159 -3.67 13.71 4.19
CA PHE A 159 -3.56 13.07 5.50
C PHE A 159 -4.63 13.57 6.49
N GLN A 160 -4.83 14.88 6.59
CA GLN A 160 -5.84 15.44 7.51
C GLN A 160 -7.27 15.02 7.15
N VAL A 161 -7.59 14.96 5.85
CA VAL A 161 -8.89 14.50 5.38
C VAL A 161 -9.11 13.03 5.74
N PHE A 162 -8.13 12.15 5.46
CA PHE A 162 -8.25 10.72 5.76
C PHE A 162 -8.32 10.45 7.25
N ARG A 163 -7.49 11.11 8.06
CA ARG A 163 -7.56 10.99 9.52
C ARG A 163 -8.92 11.42 10.07
N ALA A 164 -9.51 12.49 9.54
CA ALA A 164 -10.84 12.93 9.95
C ALA A 164 -11.92 11.88 9.62
N ILE A 165 -11.84 11.26 8.44
CA ILE A 165 -12.74 10.17 8.05
C ILE A 165 -12.55 8.95 8.98
N PHE A 166 -11.31 8.56 9.26
CA PHE A 166 -10.99 7.41 10.11
C PHE A 166 -11.47 7.61 11.55
N ALA A 167 -11.39 8.83 12.07
CA ALA A 167 -11.87 9.19 13.41
C ALA A 167 -13.38 9.01 13.58
N GLU A 168 -14.16 8.95 12.50
CA GLU A 168 -15.59 8.62 12.57
C GLU A 168 -15.87 7.13 12.85
N TYR A 169 -14.88 6.26 12.62
CA TYR A 169 -14.98 4.82 12.85
C TYR A 169 -14.32 4.39 14.16
N ASP A 170 -13.23 5.07 14.53
CA ASP A 170 -12.47 4.82 15.75
C ASP A 170 -11.81 6.13 16.20
N GLU A 171 -12.23 6.67 17.35
CA GLU A 171 -11.67 7.92 17.90
C GLU A 171 -10.23 7.72 18.42
N ASP A 172 -9.87 6.50 18.82
CA ASP A 172 -8.57 6.12 19.39
C ASP A 172 -7.62 5.51 18.35
N LEU A 173 -7.90 5.74 17.05
CA LEU A 173 -7.13 5.19 15.94
C LEU A 173 -5.62 5.43 16.07
N SER A 174 -4.83 4.47 15.62
CA SER A 174 -3.37 4.58 15.60
C SER A 174 -2.86 4.84 14.19
N MET A 175 -2.25 6.01 13.96
CA MET A 175 -1.56 6.30 12.69
C MET A 175 -0.16 5.66 12.71
N GLY A 176 0.09 4.70 11.82
CA GLY A 176 1.40 4.07 11.65
C GLY A 176 2.36 4.95 10.83
N SER A 177 1.82 5.66 9.84
CA SER A 177 2.56 6.56 8.97
C SER A 177 1.64 7.69 8.45
N LEU A 178 2.02 8.37 7.36
CA LEU A 178 1.13 9.31 6.66
C LEU A 178 0.05 8.60 5.82
N ASP A 179 0.29 7.34 5.45
CA ASP A 179 -0.56 6.54 4.58
C ASP A 179 -1.13 5.27 5.25
N GLU A 180 -0.68 4.95 6.46
CA GLU A 180 -1.09 3.75 7.21
C GLU A 180 -1.85 4.10 8.50
N ALA A 181 -2.96 3.41 8.75
CA ALA A 181 -3.77 3.54 9.95
C ALA A 181 -4.28 2.18 10.45
N TYR A 182 -4.37 2.05 11.77
CA TYR A 182 -4.94 0.91 12.48
C TYR A 182 -6.17 1.38 13.25
N LEU A 183 -7.30 0.73 13.03
CA LEU A 183 -8.58 1.07 13.66
C LEU A 183 -9.17 -0.17 14.33
N ASP A 184 -9.75 0.01 15.51
CA ASP A 184 -10.65 -0.97 16.14
C ASP A 184 -12.11 -0.54 15.90
N ILE A 185 -12.74 -1.11 14.87
CA ILE A 185 -14.11 -0.78 14.49
C ILE A 185 -15.15 -1.66 15.20
N THR A 186 -14.76 -2.39 16.25
CA THR A 186 -15.64 -3.33 16.96
C THR A 186 -16.92 -2.65 17.43
N ASP A 187 -16.79 -1.50 18.11
CA ASP A 187 -17.95 -0.82 18.69
C ASP A 187 -18.76 -0.08 17.62
N TYR A 188 -18.09 0.43 16.57
CA TYR A 188 -18.75 0.97 15.38
C TYR A 188 -19.64 -0.07 14.70
N VAL A 189 -19.15 -1.30 14.52
CA VAL A 189 -19.92 -2.40 13.93
C VAL A 189 -21.08 -2.80 14.85
N LYS A 190 -20.85 -2.97 16.17
CA LYS A 190 -21.93 -3.33 17.13
C LYS A 190 -23.06 -2.30 17.14
N ALA A 191 -22.71 -1.02 17.06
CA ALA A 191 -23.69 0.06 17.02
C ALA A 191 -24.62 -0.04 15.81
N ARG A 192 -24.12 -0.59 14.68
CA ARG A 192 -24.83 -0.78 13.42
C ARG A 192 -25.49 -2.15 13.35
N THR A 193 -26.37 -2.48 14.29
CA THR A 193 -27.13 -3.74 14.30
C THR A 193 -28.61 -3.58 13.92
N GLU A 194 -29.11 -2.33 13.92
CA GLU A 194 -30.48 -2.01 13.53
C GLU A 194 -30.57 -1.52 12.08
N PRO A 195 -31.56 -1.94 11.28
CA PRO A 195 -31.77 -1.45 9.90
C PRO A 195 -31.90 0.08 9.80
N SER A 196 -32.30 0.75 10.88
CA SER A 196 -32.37 2.22 11.00
C SER A 196 -31.00 2.91 10.98
N LYS A 197 -29.91 2.16 11.23
CA LYS A 197 -28.52 2.68 11.33
C LYS A 197 -27.66 2.33 10.13
N LYS A 198 -28.27 1.90 9.02
CA LYS A 198 -27.56 1.73 7.75
C LYS A 198 -26.97 3.06 7.31
N THR A 199 -25.76 3.03 6.74
CA THR A 199 -25.23 4.25 6.11
C THR A 199 -25.80 4.31 4.72
N PHE A 200 -26.62 5.32 4.53
CA PHE A 200 -27.10 5.72 3.22
C PHE A 200 -26.12 6.74 2.66
N PHE A 201 -25.53 6.43 1.51
CA PHE A 201 -24.82 7.40 0.69
C PHE A 201 -25.75 7.82 -0.45
N PRO A 202 -26.63 8.81 -0.21
CA PRO A 202 -27.45 9.36 -1.29
C PRO A 202 -26.55 10.00 -2.32
N LEU A 203 -26.83 9.73 -3.60
CA LEU A 203 -26.13 10.36 -4.73
C LEU A 203 -24.61 10.18 -4.68
N LEU A 204 -24.15 8.96 -4.38
CA LEU A 204 -22.74 8.64 -4.55
C LEU A 204 -22.38 8.87 -6.01
N ARG A 205 -21.46 9.79 -6.25
CA ARG A 205 -21.01 10.15 -7.59
C ARG A 205 -19.80 9.32 -7.96
N ARG A 206 -20.01 8.43 -8.91
CA ARG A 206 -18.94 7.69 -9.59
C ARG A 206 -18.72 8.29 -10.97
N TYR A 207 -17.55 8.05 -11.54
CA TYR A 207 -17.11 8.76 -12.74
C TYR A 207 -16.63 7.77 -13.80
N GLY A 208 -16.79 8.11 -15.06
CA GLY A 208 -16.29 7.32 -16.20
C GLY A 208 -16.08 8.17 -17.45
N GLY A 209 -15.89 7.50 -18.59
CA GLY A 209 -15.55 8.14 -19.86
C GLY A 209 -14.06 8.44 -19.99
N GLU A 210 -13.70 9.36 -20.90
CA GLU A 210 -12.29 9.66 -21.23
C GLU A 210 -11.57 10.52 -20.19
N CYS A 211 -12.33 11.19 -19.32
CA CYS A 211 -11.78 12.06 -18.29
C CYS A 211 -11.22 11.25 -17.10
N ILE A 212 -9.90 11.17 -17.03
CA ILE A 212 -9.21 10.50 -15.93
C ILE A 212 -8.96 11.37 -14.70
N CYS A 213 -9.64 12.51 -14.50
CA CYS A 213 -9.33 13.45 -13.41
C CYS A 213 -9.93 13.07 -12.05
N LYS A 214 -10.98 12.25 -12.02
CA LYS A 214 -11.59 11.68 -10.82
C LYS A 214 -11.47 10.16 -10.89
N LEU A 215 -11.10 9.53 -9.78
CA LEU A 215 -10.95 8.08 -9.65
C LEU A 215 -11.74 7.61 -8.43
N PRO A 216 -12.13 6.32 -8.37
CA PRO A 216 -11.98 5.31 -9.43
C PRO A 216 -12.87 5.60 -10.64
N LEU A 217 -12.51 5.07 -11.82
CA LEU A 217 -13.36 5.15 -13.02
C LEU A 217 -14.20 3.88 -13.15
N MET A 218 -15.50 4.03 -13.36
CA MET A 218 -16.40 2.94 -13.71
C MET A 218 -16.17 2.48 -15.13
N THR A 219 -16.27 1.18 -15.36
CA THR A 219 -16.32 0.61 -16.69
C THR A 219 -17.74 0.73 -17.25
N GLU A 220 -17.89 0.88 -18.56
CA GLU A 220 -19.19 1.13 -19.22
C GLU A 220 -20.21 -0.02 -19.07
N GLN A 221 -19.84 -1.10 -18.39
CA GLN A 221 -20.66 -2.29 -18.16
C GLN A 221 -21.57 -2.19 -16.93
N ASP A 222 -21.41 -1.15 -16.09
CA ASP A 222 -22.00 -1.15 -14.75
C ASP A 222 -23.36 -0.43 -14.66
N LEU A 223 -23.50 0.76 -15.26
CA LEU A 223 -24.69 1.63 -15.15
C LEU A 223 -24.78 2.57 -16.37
N SER A 224 -25.97 3.09 -16.68
CA SER A 224 -26.13 4.21 -17.62
C SER A 224 -25.77 5.54 -16.94
N PRO A 225 -25.03 6.44 -17.58
CA PRO A 225 -24.64 7.71 -16.97
C PRO A 225 -25.86 8.60 -16.71
N SER A 226 -25.96 9.16 -15.51
CA SER A 226 -27.01 10.12 -15.13
C SER A 226 -26.81 11.45 -15.84
N MET A 227 -25.56 11.86 -16.06
CA MET A 227 -25.20 13.10 -16.76
C MET A 227 -23.78 13.04 -17.33
N THR A 228 -23.49 13.96 -18.24
CA THR A 228 -22.14 14.22 -18.75
C THR A 228 -21.73 15.64 -18.35
N GLU A 229 -20.54 15.78 -17.77
CA GLU A 229 -19.95 17.08 -17.41
C GLU A 229 -18.61 17.29 -18.12
N SER A 230 -18.33 18.51 -18.57
CA SER A 230 -17.01 18.85 -19.10
C SER A 230 -16.02 19.16 -17.96
N CYS A 231 -14.88 18.48 -17.96
CA CYS A 231 -13.92 18.59 -16.89
C CYS A 231 -13.12 19.90 -16.95
N LYS A 232 -13.21 20.74 -15.90
CA LYS A 232 -12.41 21.97 -15.79
C LYS A 232 -10.88 21.77 -15.76
N LYS A 233 -10.40 20.57 -15.42
CA LYS A 233 -8.95 20.27 -15.36
C LYS A 233 -8.36 19.84 -16.70
N CYS A 234 -9.04 18.96 -17.45
CA CYS A 234 -8.50 18.41 -18.70
C CYS A 234 -9.32 18.74 -19.95
N GLY A 235 -10.44 19.45 -19.82
CA GLY A 235 -11.34 19.81 -20.93
C GLY A 235 -12.17 18.65 -21.49
N LYS A 236 -11.88 17.40 -21.14
CA LYS A 236 -12.59 16.22 -21.64
C LYS A 236 -13.93 16.02 -20.96
N ASP A 237 -14.85 15.38 -21.66
CA ASP A 237 -16.13 14.96 -21.12
C ASP A 237 -15.98 13.81 -20.13
N ARG A 238 -16.75 13.90 -19.05
CA ARG A 238 -16.81 12.92 -17.98
C ARG A 238 -18.25 12.45 -17.82
N LYS A 239 -18.44 11.14 -17.85
CA LYS A 239 -19.70 10.50 -17.49
C LYS A 239 -19.81 10.46 -15.97
N VAL A 240 -20.93 10.94 -15.42
CA VAL A 240 -21.24 10.89 -13.99
C VAL A 240 -22.35 9.88 -13.78
N PHE A 241 -22.12 8.94 -12.88
CA PHE A 241 -23.08 7.94 -12.43
C PHE A 241 -23.47 8.32 -11.01
N GLU A 242 -24.76 8.46 -10.78
CA GLU A 242 -25.31 8.69 -9.45
C GLU A 242 -26.02 7.42 -9.01
N ASP A 243 -25.51 6.78 -7.96
CA ASP A 243 -26.13 5.63 -7.34
C ASP A 243 -26.43 5.90 -5.87
N ASN A 244 -27.51 5.31 -5.38
CA ASN A 244 -27.82 5.29 -3.96
C ASN A 244 -27.25 4.00 -3.41
N VAL A 245 -26.19 4.11 -2.63
CA VAL A 245 -25.56 2.94 -2.01
C VAL A 245 -25.93 2.91 -0.54
N GLU A 246 -26.55 1.81 -0.14
CA GLU A 246 -26.88 1.54 1.25
C GLU A 246 -25.96 0.44 1.75
N PHE A 247 -25.16 0.73 2.77
CA PHE A 247 -24.34 -0.27 3.45
C PHE A 247 -24.99 -0.67 4.76
N GLY A 248 -25.31 -1.96 4.80
CA GLY A 248 -25.94 -2.69 5.86
C GLY A 248 -25.05 -2.95 7.06
N VAL A 249 -25.75 -3.26 8.13
CA VAL A 249 -25.38 -3.58 9.50
C VAL A 249 -24.31 -4.68 9.70
N GLY A 250 -23.74 -5.24 8.63
CA GLY A 250 -22.79 -6.36 8.69
C GLY A 250 -21.32 -5.94 8.65
N ARG A 251 -20.45 -6.72 9.31
CA ARG A 251 -18.98 -6.56 9.30
C ARG A 251 -18.38 -6.40 7.89
N ALA A 252 -18.78 -7.27 6.96
CA ALA A 252 -18.27 -7.25 5.59
C ALA A 252 -18.69 -5.99 4.81
N GLU A 253 -19.88 -5.48 5.09
CA GLU A 253 -20.42 -4.30 4.42
C GLU A 253 -19.76 -3.02 4.92
N VAL A 254 -19.49 -2.92 6.24
CA VAL A 254 -18.70 -1.82 6.82
C VAL A 254 -17.30 -1.76 6.21
N ASN A 255 -16.65 -2.91 6.05
CA ASN A 255 -15.34 -2.98 5.41
C ASN A 255 -15.37 -2.54 3.92
N THR A 256 -16.47 -2.80 3.23
CA THR A 256 -16.65 -2.43 1.81
C THR A 256 -17.01 -0.95 1.64
N ALA A 257 -17.65 -0.33 2.65
CA ALA A 257 -18.03 1.09 2.63
C ALA A 257 -16.84 2.03 2.83
N LEU A 258 -15.84 1.61 3.61
CA LEU A 258 -14.71 2.44 4.01
C LEU A 258 -13.91 3.01 2.82
N PRO A 259 -13.53 2.22 1.79
CA PRO A 259 -12.86 2.75 0.61
C PRO A 259 -13.66 3.75 -0.22
N LEU A 260 -15.00 3.77 -0.11
CA LEU A 260 -15.85 4.69 -0.89
C LEU A 260 -15.86 6.12 -0.32
N ARG A 261 -15.36 6.29 0.90
CA ARG A 261 -15.26 7.61 1.55
C ARG A 261 -13.90 8.27 1.37
N ILE A 262 -12.90 7.52 0.92
CA ILE A 262 -11.47 7.88 0.79
C ILE A 262 -11.20 8.31 -0.66
#